data_AF-A0A0B8T111-F1
#
_entry.id   AF-A0A0B8T111-F1
#
_cell.length_a   1.000
_cell.length_b   1.000
_cell.length_c   1.000
_cell.angle_alpha   90.00
_cell.angle_beta   90.00
_cell.angle_gamma   90.00
#
_symmetry.space_group_name_H-M   'P 1'
#
loop_
_entity.id
_entity.type
_entity.pdbx_description
1 polymer ?
#
loop_
_entity_poly.entity_id
_entity_poly.type
_entity_poly.pdbx_seq_one_letter_code
_entity_poly.pdbx_strand_id
1 'polypeptide(L)'
;MNKIQSIINDYFDFDFFWRQDSQRKQLIENLAKDFQKKHPNAIVNIIHQVKAAYPALTIKRYTYFIEDDRCLTFEIQFPNQDNVVGAISIFGYFLAWNSMPGKSGFDKYIYENDNAILNQLFQTIVNPEFGNMLEWVSKDMISEEIEIFNHDKILGVGDNSPIYVANLLTRFH
;
A
#
# COMPACT_ATOMS: atom_id res chain seq x y z
N MET A 1 1.18 9.13 -19.74
CA MET A 1 0.79 7.93 -18.97
C MET A 1 1.41 8.07 -17.60
N ASN A 2 0.60 8.10 -16.54
CA ASN A 2 1.13 8.21 -15.19
C ASN A 2 1.77 6.86 -14.76
N LYS A 3 2.49 6.85 -13.63
CA LYS A 3 3.25 5.67 -13.18
C LYS A 3 2.33 4.50 -12.79
N ILE A 4 1.12 4.78 -12.31
CA ILE A 4 0.14 3.75 -11.94
C ILE A 4 -0.51 3.13 -13.18
N GLN A 5 -0.93 3.92 -14.17
CA GLN A 5 -1.37 3.45 -15.49
C GLN A 5 -0.32 2.58 -16.17
N SER A 6 0.97 2.90 -15.99
CA SER A 6 2.05 2.05 -16.50
C SER A 6 2.03 0.68 -15.82
N ILE A 7 1.89 0.63 -14.50
CA ILE A 7 1.73 -0.61 -13.74
C ILE A 7 0.49 -1.39 -14.20
N ILE A 8 -0.64 -0.71 -14.38
CA ILE A 8 -1.88 -1.33 -14.90
C ILE A 8 -1.61 -1.97 -16.27
N ASN A 9 -1.04 -1.20 -17.20
CA ASN A 9 -0.80 -1.63 -18.56
C ASN A 9 0.27 -2.71 -18.71
N ASP A 10 1.22 -2.80 -17.78
CA ASP A 10 2.29 -3.79 -17.83
C ASP A 10 1.87 -5.11 -17.16
N TYR A 11 1.01 -5.04 -16.14
CA TYR A 11 0.79 -6.17 -15.25
C TYR A 11 -0.67 -6.64 -15.13
N PHE A 12 -1.65 -5.96 -15.72
CA PHE A 12 -3.08 -6.28 -15.59
C PHE A 12 -3.81 -6.21 -16.92
N ASP A 13 -4.86 -7.00 -17.15
CA ASP A 13 -5.58 -6.97 -18.44
C ASP A 13 -6.56 -5.80 -18.54
N PHE A 14 -7.13 -5.38 -17.42
CA PHE A 14 -8.00 -4.22 -17.30
C PHE A 14 -8.08 -3.83 -15.82
N ASP A 15 -7.83 -2.56 -15.48
CA ASP A 15 -8.23 -1.97 -14.19
C ASP A 15 -7.90 -2.82 -12.94
N PHE A 16 -6.67 -3.36 -12.90
CA PHE A 16 -6.12 -4.26 -11.88
C PHE A 16 -6.65 -5.72 -11.84
N PHE A 17 -7.43 -6.12 -12.82
CA PHE A 17 -7.93 -7.48 -12.99
C PHE A 17 -7.17 -8.24 -14.06
N TRP A 18 -7.23 -9.57 -13.96
CA TRP A 18 -6.76 -10.50 -14.97
C TRP A 18 -7.93 -11.28 -15.54
N ARG A 19 -7.81 -11.65 -16.80
CA ARG A 19 -8.56 -12.77 -17.36
C ARG A 19 -8.06 -14.07 -16.75
N GLN A 20 -8.93 -15.08 -16.73
CA GLN A 20 -8.67 -16.38 -16.08
C GLN A 20 -7.31 -17.01 -16.47
N ASP A 21 -6.88 -16.83 -17.72
CA ASP A 21 -5.64 -17.42 -18.28
C ASP A 21 -4.58 -16.35 -18.64
N SER A 22 -4.58 -15.20 -17.97
CA SER A 22 -3.65 -14.13 -18.27
C SER A 22 -2.20 -14.49 -17.94
N GLN A 23 -1.31 -14.34 -18.93
CA GLN A 23 0.13 -14.44 -18.71
C GLN A 23 0.66 -13.33 -17.77
N ARG A 24 -0.08 -12.23 -17.63
CA ARG A 24 0.29 -11.11 -16.74
C ARG A 24 0.18 -11.48 -15.26
N LYS A 25 -0.69 -12.44 -14.92
CA LYS A 25 -0.79 -12.98 -13.56
C LYS A 25 0.54 -13.58 -13.10
N GLN A 26 1.17 -14.39 -13.95
CA GLN A 26 2.45 -15.01 -13.64
C GLN A 26 3.58 -13.98 -13.51
N LEU A 27 3.53 -12.86 -14.24
CA LEU A 27 4.50 -11.77 -14.11
C LEU A 27 4.44 -11.13 -12.71
N ILE A 28 3.24 -10.86 -12.19
CA ILE A 28 3.08 -10.31 -10.83
C ILE A 28 3.48 -11.32 -9.76
N GLU A 29 3.09 -12.60 -9.92
CA GLU A 29 3.48 -13.64 -8.96
C GLU A 29 5.01 -13.77 -8.87
N ASN A 30 5.69 -13.73 -10.02
CA ASN A 30 7.15 -13.73 -10.05
C ASN A 30 7.73 -12.46 -9.41
N LEU A 31 7.16 -11.30 -9.68
CA LEU A 31 7.58 -10.04 -9.07
C LEU A 31 7.44 -10.08 -7.53
N ALA A 32 6.33 -10.61 -7.01
CA ALA A 32 6.09 -10.76 -5.58
C ALA A 32 7.11 -11.70 -4.93
N LYS A 33 7.41 -12.84 -5.58
CA LYS A 33 8.44 -13.80 -5.13
C LYS A 33 9.83 -13.18 -5.11
N ASP A 34 10.19 -12.44 -6.17
CA ASP A 34 11.48 -11.75 -6.25
C ASP A 34 11.59 -10.66 -5.18
N PHE A 35 10.52 -9.91 -4.93
CA PHE A 35 10.47 -8.90 -3.88
C PHE A 35 10.67 -9.52 -2.49
N GLN A 36 9.96 -10.61 -2.18
CA GLN A 36 10.16 -11.36 -0.94
C GLN A 36 11.59 -11.89 -0.80
N LYS A 37 12.16 -12.44 -1.87
CA LYS A 37 13.51 -13.00 -1.87
C LYS A 37 14.58 -11.93 -1.64
N LYS A 38 14.37 -10.72 -2.18
CA LYS A 38 15.25 -9.56 -1.96
C LYS A 38 15.12 -8.98 -0.54
N HIS A 39 13.93 -9.09 0.06
CA HIS A 39 13.60 -8.49 1.35
C HIS A 39 13.01 -9.50 2.37
N PRO A 40 13.69 -10.62 2.66
CA PRO A 40 13.09 -11.77 3.35
C PRO A 40 12.66 -11.48 4.80
N ASN A 41 13.29 -10.50 5.45
CA ASN A 41 13.03 -10.14 6.84
C ASN A 41 12.58 -8.69 7.04
N ALA A 42 12.24 -7.98 5.96
CA ALA A 42 12.01 -6.52 6.03
C ALA A 42 10.99 -6.12 7.09
N ILE A 43 9.84 -6.80 7.16
CA ILE A 43 8.82 -6.49 8.18
C ILE A 43 9.31 -6.79 9.61
N VAL A 44 10.08 -7.86 9.80
CA VAL A 44 10.64 -8.19 11.11
C VAL A 44 11.64 -7.12 11.54
N ASN A 45 12.51 -6.70 10.61
CA ASN A 45 13.51 -5.65 10.82
C ASN A 45 12.85 -4.30 11.12
N ILE A 46 11.84 -3.90 10.35
CA ILE A 46 11.05 -2.69 10.59
C ILE A 46 10.45 -2.73 11.99
N ILE A 47 9.72 -3.80 12.34
CA ILE A 47 9.09 -3.93 13.67
C ILE A 47 10.13 -3.81 14.78
N HIS A 48 11.29 -4.47 14.62
CA HIS A 48 12.36 -4.42 15.60
C HIS A 48 12.94 -3.01 15.76
N GLN A 49 13.26 -2.34 14.65
CA GLN A 49 13.82 -1.00 14.64
C GLN A 49 12.83 0.05 15.19
N VAL A 50 11.54 -0.07 14.86
CA VAL A 50 10.50 0.82 15.41
C VAL A 50 10.39 0.65 16.92
N LYS A 51 10.36 -0.59 17.44
CA LYS A 51 10.32 -0.84 18.89
C LYS A 51 11.56 -0.29 19.62
N ALA A 52 12.71 -0.35 18.98
CA ALA A 52 13.95 0.18 19.55
C ALA A 52 13.98 1.72 19.58
N ALA A 53 13.59 2.37 18.47
CA ALA A 53 13.63 3.82 18.35
C ALA A 53 12.43 4.53 19.00
N TYR A 54 11.27 3.87 19.05
CA TYR A 54 10.02 4.41 19.57
C TYR A 54 9.33 3.43 20.53
N PRO A 55 9.86 3.22 21.75
CA PRO A 55 9.33 2.22 22.69
C PRO A 55 7.89 2.44 23.14
N ALA A 56 7.37 3.67 23.00
CA ALA A 56 5.99 4.01 23.32
C ALA A 56 4.98 3.60 22.23
N LEU A 57 5.44 3.23 21.03
CA LEU A 57 4.58 2.79 19.93
C LEU A 57 4.35 1.28 20.00
N THR A 58 3.10 0.86 19.84
CA THR A 58 2.81 -0.56 19.60
C THR A 58 2.80 -0.80 18.09
N ILE A 59 3.63 -1.73 17.63
CA ILE A 59 3.71 -2.12 16.23
C ILE A 59 3.63 -3.64 16.07
N LYS A 60 2.86 -4.08 15.06
CA LYS A 60 2.68 -5.49 14.71
C LYS A 60 2.51 -5.66 13.21
N ARG A 61 2.71 -6.89 12.72
CA ARG A 61 2.36 -7.26 11.34
C ARG A 61 0.84 -7.19 11.17
N TYR A 62 0.38 -6.67 10.03
CA TYR A 62 -1.05 -6.53 9.74
C TYR A 62 -1.58 -7.69 8.90
N THR A 63 -0.96 -8.01 7.75
CA THR A 63 -1.24 -9.22 6.97
C THR A 63 0.00 -10.10 6.77
N TYR A 64 -0.24 -11.39 6.50
CA TYR A 64 0.81 -12.41 6.39
C TYR A 64 1.17 -12.80 4.95
N PHE A 65 0.32 -12.49 3.98
CA PHE A 65 0.39 -13.10 2.65
C PHE A 65 0.72 -12.05 1.59
N ILE A 66 2.00 -11.85 1.26
CA ILE A 66 2.40 -10.86 0.24
C ILE A 66 2.11 -11.36 -1.18
N GLU A 67 2.13 -12.68 -1.41
CA GLU A 67 1.75 -13.23 -2.73
C GLU A 67 0.28 -12.90 -3.04
N ASP A 68 -0.58 -13.00 -2.01
CA ASP A 68 -1.99 -12.65 -2.13
C ASP A 68 -2.24 -11.14 -2.03
N ASP A 69 -1.50 -10.45 -1.16
CA ASP A 69 -1.74 -9.05 -0.82
C ASP A 69 -0.80 -8.05 -1.54
N ARG A 70 0.09 -8.49 -2.45
CA ARG A 70 1.08 -7.68 -3.23
C ARG A 70 1.82 -6.59 -2.45
N CYS A 71 1.81 -6.70 -1.12
CA CYS A 71 2.27 -5.70 -0.18
C CYS A 71 2.76 -6.37 1.10
N LEU A 72 3.75 -5.73 1.72
CA LEU A 72 4.09 -5.94 3.12
C LEU A 72 3.32 -4.93 3.96
N THR A 73 2.56 -5.39 4.96
CA THR A 73 1.75 -4.49 5.79
C THR A 73 2.07 -4.61 7.28
N PHE A 74 2.03 -3.47 7.96
CA PHE A 74 2.19 -3.37 9.41
C PHE A 74 1.23 -2.33 9.98
N GLU A 75 0.83 -2.50 11.23
CA GLU A 75 -0.03 -1.57 11.95
C GLU A 75 0.74 -0.95 13.13
N ILE A 76 0.67 0.37 13.25
CA ILE A 76 1.20 1.17 14.35
C ILE A 76 0.04 1.78 15.11
N GLN A 77 0.00 1.54 16.42
CA GLN A 77 -0.88 2.24 17.33
C GLN A 77 -0.10 3.37 18.00
N PHE A 78 -0.56 4.59 17.79
CA PHE A 78 -0.01 5.80 18.39
C PHE A 78 -0.71 6.10 19.73
N PRO A 79 0.00 6.58 20.78
CA PRO A 79 -0.56 6.77 22.11
C PRO A 79 -1.79 7.71 22.19
N ASN A 80 -1.87 8.71 21.30
CA ASN A 80 -2.91 9.73 21.30
C ASN A 80 -3.66 9.82 19.95
N GLN A 81 -3.48 8.83 19.08
CA GLN A 81 -4.02 8.83 17.72
C GLN A 81 -4.56 7.45 17.35
N ASP A 82 -5.29 7.44 16.25
CA ASP A 82 -5.81 6.27 15.57
C ASP A 82 -4.69 5.27 15.22
N ASN A 83 -5.10 4.01 15.03
CA ASN A 83 -4.24 3.00 14.45
C ASN A 83 -3.96 3.33 12.98
N VAL A 84 -2.69 3.30 12.60
CA VAL A 84 -2.25 3.54 11.22
C VAL A 84 -1.72 2.25 10.64
N VAL A 85 -2.19 1.88 9.45
CA VAL A 85 -1.63 0.78 8.67
C VAL A 85 -0.71 1.37 7.61
N GLY A 86 0.53 0.89 7.59
CA GLY A 86 1.48 1.11 6.50
C GLY A 86 1.50 -0.09 5.57
N ALA A 87 1.47 0.16 4.27
CA ALA A 87 1.63 -0.84 3.22
C ALA A 87 2.78 -0.48 2.30
N ILE A 88 3.69 -1.43 2.09
CA ILE A 88 4.80 -1.33 1.16
C ILE A 88 4.47 -2.23 -0.03
N SER A 89 4.24 -1.63 -1.19
CA SER A 89 3.91 -2.35 -2.42
C SER A 89 5.15 -2.94 -3.09
N ILE A 90 4.98 -4.09 -3.75
CA ILE A 90 5.99 -4.69 -4.63
C ILE A 90 6.40 -3.77 -5.79
N PHE A 91 5.63 -2.71 -6.07
CA PHE A 91 5.93 -1.67 -7.06
C PHE A 91 6.78 -0.51 -6.52
N GLY A 92 7.26 -0.58 -5.28
CA GLY A 92 8.12 0.44 -4.69
C GLY A 92 7.37 1.64 -4.12
N TYR A 93 6.14 1.45 -3.66
CA TYR A 93 5.35 2.51 -3.02
C TYR A 93 5.12 2.25 -1.54
N PHE A 94 5.05 3.34 -0.77
CA PHE A 94 4.57 3.35 0.60
C PHE A 94 3.23 4.08 0.71
N LEU A 95 2.23 3.40 1.25
CA LEU A 95 0.89 3.92 1.50
C LEU A 95 0.57 3.82 2.99
N ALA A 96 -0.06 4.85 3.55
CA ALA A 96 -0.53 4.82 4.92
C ALA A 96 -2.00 5.25 5.04
N TRP A 97 -2.75 4.59 5.92
CA TRP A 97 -4.13 4.96 6.22
C TRP A 97 -4.51 4.67 7.67
N ASN A 98 -5.50 5.42 8.18
CA ASN A 98 -6.12 5.14 9.47
C ASN A 98 -7.01 3.89 9.37
N SER A 99 -6.85 2.92 10.27
CA SER A 99 -7.70 1.72 10.34
C SER A 99 -8.98 1.93 11.16
N MET A 100 -9.23 3.15 11.65
CA MET A 100 -10.45 3.48 12.39
C MET A 100 -11.73 3.30 11.57
N PRO A 101 -12.77 2.66 12.15
CA PRO A 101 -14.12 2.67 11.58
C PRO A 101 -14.66 4.10 11.48
N GLY A 102 -15.22 4.48 10.33
CA GLY A 102 -15.92 5.77 10.13
C GLY A 102 -15.21 6.78 9.23
N LYS A 103 -13.92 6.58 8.90
CA LYS A 103 -13.25 7.33 7.82
C LYS A 103 -13.41 6.58 6.49
N SER A 104 -13.88 7.27 5.45
CA SER A 104 -14.11 6.69 4.12
C SER A 104 -13.45 7.55 3.04
N GLY A 105 -13.24 6.99 1.85
CA GLY A 105 -12.65 7.71 0.72
C GLY A 105 -11.22 8.19 0.98
N PHE A 106 -10.90 9.41 0.51
CA PHE A 106 -9.57 10.02 0.62
C PHE A 106 -9.16 10.34 2.05
N ASP A 107 -10.13 10.69 2.91
CA ASP A 107 -9.89 11.21 4.26
C ASP A 107 -9.30 10.18 5.23
N LYS A 108 -9.27 8.90 4.83
CA LYS A 108 -8.61 7.85 5.60
C LYS A 108 -7.10 7.81 5.35
N TYR A 109 -6.64 8.25 4.19
CA TYR A 109 -5.23 8.21 3.82
C TYR A 109 -4.47 9.31 4.55
N ILE A 110 -3.23 8.99 4.86
CA ILE A 110 -2.27 9.93 5.41
C ILE A 110 -1.30 10.23 4.27
N TYR A 111 -0.96 11.49 4.07
CA TYR A 111 -0.01 11.99 3.05
C TYR A 111 1.32 12.42 3.66
N GLU A 112 2.33 12.58 2.82
CA GLU A 112 3.67 12.91 3.27
C GLU A 112 3.62 14.24 4.02
N ASN A 113 4.19 14.28 5.22
CA ASN A 113 4.16 15.40 6.16
C ASN A 113 2.85 15.62 6.95
N ASP A 114 1.78 14.85 6.73
CA ASP A 114 0.57 14.92 7.55
C ASP A 114 0.82 14.43 8.99
N ASN A 115 1.77 13.50 9.16
CA ASN A 115 2.19 12.97 10.45
C ASN A 115 3.71 12.94 10.53
N ALA A 116 4.29 13.81 11.35
CA ALA A 116 5.74 13.96 11.49
C ALA A 116 6.43 12.67 11.97
N ILE A 117 5.81 11.92 12.89
CA ILE A 117 6.38 10.66 13.39
C ILE A 117 6.35 9.61 12.29
N LEU A 118 5.23 9.48 11.58
CA LEU A 118 5.12 8.52 10.48
C LEU A 118 6.10 8.86 9.34
N ASN A 119 6.27 10.14 9.03
CA ASN A 119 7.25 10.57 8.04
C ASN A 119 8.67 10.21 8.50
N GLN A 120 9.00 10.49 9.76
CA GLN A 120 10.31 10.13 10.31
C GLN A 120 10.54 8.61 10.29
N LEU A 121 9.55 7.81 10.70
CA LEU A 121 9.58 6.35 10.61
C LEU A 121 9.84 5.89 9.17
N PHE A 122 9.17 6.49 8.20
CA PHE A 122 9.37 6.18 6.80
C PHE A 122 10.82 6.47 6.36
N GLN A 123 11.32 7.68 6.62
CA GLN A 123 12.63 8.12 6.17
C GLN A 123 13.80 7.40 6.86
N THR A 124 13.66 7.04 8.14
CA THR A 124 14.78 6.51 8.94
C THR A 124 14.75 5.00 9.13
N ILE A 125 13.60 4.34 8.95
CA ILE A 125 13.45 2.90 9.23
C ILE A 125 12.88 2.17 8.02
N VAL A 126 11.74 2.60 7.50
CA VAL A 126 11.04 1.85 6.44
C VAL A 126 11.81 1.91 5.12
N ASN A 127 12.07 3.10 4.57
CA ASN A 127 12.69 3.25 3.26
C ASN A 127 14.13 2.67 3.20
N PRO A 128 14.98 2.86 4.23
CA PRO A 128 16.31 2.24 4.25
C PRO A 128 16.30 0.71 4.16
N GLU A 129 15.29 0.02 4.70
CA GLU A 129 15.15 -1.45 4.59
C GLU A 129 14.97 -1.91 3.12
N PHE A 130 14.57 -0.99 2.25
CA PHE A 130 14.40 -1.19 0.82
C PHE A 130 15.42 -0.36 0.02
N GLY A 131 16.59 -0.04 0.59
CA GLY A 131 17.65 0.67 -0.14
C GLY A 131 17.23 2.06 -0.63
N ASN A 132 16.31 2.72 0.08
CA ASN A 132 15.76 4.03 -0.25
C ASN A 132 15.01 4.09 -1.59
N MET A 133 14.44 2.97 -2.06
CA MET A 133 13.72 2.90 -3.33
C MET A 133 12.22 3.17 -3.22
N LEU A 134 11.67 3.31 -2.01
CA LEU A 134 10.25 3.55 -1.82
C LEU A 134 9.89 5.01 -2.06
N GLU A 135 8.76 5.21 -2.71
CA GLU A 135 8.11 6.49 -2.94
C GLU A 135 6.82 6.56 -2.11
N TRP A 136 6.60 7.67 -1.40
CA TRP A 136 5.31 7.93 -0.76
C TRP A 136 4.24 8.13 -1.81
N VAL A 137 3.10 7.43 -1.68
CA VAL A 137 1.97 7.67 -2.57
C VAL A 137 1.44 9.09 -2.34
N SER A 138 1.47 9.92 -3.38
CA SER A 138 0.99 11.30 -3.30
C SER A 138 -0.54 11.37 -3.38
N LYS A 139 -1.11 12.49 -2.92
CA LYS A 139 -2.55 12.74 -3.08
C LYS A 139 -2.98 12.73 -4.53
N ASP A 140 -2.16 13.28 -5.43
CA ASP A 140 -2.46 13.32 -6.86
C ASP A 140 -2.50 11.91 -7.46
N MET A 141 -1.58 11.03 -7.07
CA MET A 141 -1.59 9.62 -7.49
C MET A 141 -2.84 8.88 -7.02
N ILE A 142 -3.28 9.11 -5.78
CA ILE A 142 -4.55 8.55 -5.28
C ILE A 142 -5.74 9.17 -6.02
N SER A 143 -5.69 10.49 -6.29
CA SER A 143 -6.81 11.24 -6.87
C SER A 143 -7.05 10.90 -8.33
N GLU A 144 -6.00 10.83 -9.15
CA GLU A 144 -6.10 10.41 -10.55
C GLU A 144 -6.71 9.02 -10.67
N GLU A 145 -6.30 8.07 -9.82
CA GLU A 145 -6.82 6.71 -9.87
C GLU A 145 -8.24 6.62 -9.32
N ILE A 146 -8.54 7.23 -8.18
CA ILE A 146 -9.91 7.23 -7.63
C ILE A 146 -10.87 7.98 -8.57
N GLU A 147 -10.45 9.08 -9.21
CA GLU A 147 -11.27 9.82 -10.17
C GLU A 147 -11.52 9.03 -11.45
N ILE A 148 -10.52 8.36 -12.02
CA ILE A 148 -10.70 7.52 -13.22
C ILE A 148 -11.61 6.32 -12.91
N PHE A 149 -11.36 5.61 -11.80
CA PHE A 149 -12.17 4.46 -11.40
C PHE A 149 -13.59 4.84 -10.96
N ASN A 150 -13.77 5.99 -10.31
CA ASN A 150 -15.11 6.46 -9.93
C ASN A 150 -15.83 7.16 -11.08
N HIS A 151 -15.15 7.74 -12.07
CA HIS A 151 -15.80 8.29 -13.27
C HIS A 151 -16.58 7.19 -14.01
N ASP A 152 -16.02 5.98 -14.11
CA ASP A 152 -16.70 4.83 -14.69
C ASP A 152 -17.85 4.29 -13.81
N LYS A 153 -17.79 4.50 -12.48
CA LYS A 153 -18.92 4.22 -11.56
C LYS A 153 -20.02 5.28 -11.58
N ILE A 154 -19.69 6.56 -11.78
CA ILE A 154 -20.66 7.67 -11.93
C ILE A 154 -21.54 7.46 -13.17
N LEU A 155 -21.06 6.71 -14.16
CA LEU A 155 -21.85 6.25 -15.31
C LEU A 155 -22.85 5.11 -14.98
N GLY A 156 -22.95 4.67 -13.72
CA GLY A 156 -24.06 3.85 -13.21
C GLY A 156 -23.89 2.34 -13.36
N VAL A 157 -22.67 1.84 -13.56
CA VAL A 157 -22.41 0.40 -13.74
C VAL A 157 -21.67 -0.17 -12.52
N GLY A 158 -22.40 -0.70 -11.53
CA GLY A 158 -21.83 -1.57 -10.47
C GLY A 158 -22.02 -1.14 -9.02
N ASP A 159 -21.43 -1.93 -8.11
CA ASP A 159 -21.51 -1.82 -6.63
C ASP A 159 -21.01 -0.46 -6.10
N ASN A 160 -21.82 0.18 -5.24
CA ASN A 160 -21.59 1.50 -4.65
C ASN A 160 -20.50 1.54 -3.56
N SER A 161 -19.84 0.43 -3.27
CA SER A 161 -18.75 0.39 -2.29
C SER A 161 -17.53 1.20 -2.77
N PRO A 162 -16.99 2.14 -1.97
CA PRO A 162 -15.80 2.90 -2.34
C PRO A 162 -14.62 1.94 -2.50
N ILE A 163 -13.99 1.94 -3.68
CA ILE A 163 -12.75 1.18 -3.90
C ILE A 163 -11.63 1.95 -3.22
N TYR A 164 -10.96 1.27 -2.29
CA TYR A 164 -9.80 1.83 -1.62
C TYR A 164 -8.56 1.63 -2.50
N VAL A 165 -7.70 2.64 -2.66
CA VAL A 165 -6.36 2.50 -3.28
C VAL A 165 -5.52 1.43 -2.58
N ALA A 166 -5.81 1.18 -1.30
CA ALA A 166 -5.29 0.03 -0.60
C ALA A 166 -5.65 -1.24 -1.36
N ASN A 167 -6.91 -1.49 -1.71
CA ASN A 167 -7.30 -2.65 -2.52
C ASN A 167 -6.63 -2.66 -3.90
N LEU A 168 -6.51 -1.50 -4.58
CA LEU A 168 -5.82 -1.41 -5.87
C LEU A 168 -4.37 -1.91 -5.79
N LEU A 169 -3.65 -1.52 -4.75
CA LEU A 169 -2.24 -1.88 -4.53
C LEU A 169 -2.08 -3.19 -3.73
N THR A 170 -3.08 -3.61 -2.96
CA THR A 170 -2.94 -4.64 -1.91
C THR A 170 -3.86 -5.84 -2.07
N ARG A 171 -4.93 -5.85 -2.88
CA ARG A 171 -5.82 -7.03 -2.95
C ARG A 171 -6.79 -7.04 -4.12
N PHE A 172 -6.83 -8.14 -4.89
CA PHE A 172 -8.01 -8.53 -5.66
C PHE A 172 -8.27 -10.03 -5.50
N HIS A 173 -9.55 -10.37 -5.32
CA HIS A 173 -10.09 -11.72 -5.39
C HIS A 173 -10.50 -12.04 -6.83
#